data_AF-A0AAV9JKM3-F1
#
_entry.id   AF-A0AAV9JKM3-F1
#
_cell.length_a   1.000
_cell.length_b   1.000
_cell.length_c   1.000
_cell.angle_alpha   90.00
_cell.angle_beta   90.00
_cell.angle_gamma   90.00
#
_symmetry.space_group_name_H-M   'P 1'
#
loop_
_entity.id
_entity.type
_entity.pdbx_description
1 polymer ?
#
loop_
_entity_poly.entity_id
_entity_poly.type
_entity_poly.pdbx_seq_one_letter_code
_entity_poly.pdbx_strand_id
1 'polypeptide(L)'
;MARTSWFVGSTRRRLKSTKKKRSSGTTSRKLTTMAQLTNQRHVVGAGLKTTDPDVAREPPPPPTPVTFPVYEAYNVTGWNGATRLPDLQSLFGKVMKPGDISKDLIEALNIELSPPCSVDELLPLALDGTSYLPPLAPQQAMNAASYADATKADPAISRRRKEFDDRLTELRIDNDIAYRTVSRTLKNGTKGPRLAYMRKFWEGLENMSQYWDCSLDHYFEAGTSAMDGEQSAKRQRLEHGVENDCVPATISKQIDVDLDAFATAAKPWSDDSGPVHDYESGSITGNDRKLRPPSVTPEPQSQPRYKGRRTHTGRELPDQFRADTTRAFLEGTVWPFQCSVSPPRQLPTVQFGKLNLPIRQTAAVYRLPRDRARARQGRLEGPMMAMQVRADTDFADESGQSCEAKSRLDLMRELGGLLQIAQERHREGRQELKPGEGKWWTITPRWGGGPGGEVENDAENSDVMQAAKDLLRGIKEAKGKKENDGSRSRRKKTPAMLWKELKCGSARWDQKIDYAAIGKDPMSPYDEVFMVSSLNHHIAILKLTVHSTYVDCLTSGVLPDTVPTDADWCRPKLQRSQWFDLLDLQQRVDALRGLWGVMAYLMREPGVGVVVDASDTTMGGAE
;
A
#
# COMPACT_ATOMS: atom_id res chain seq x y z
N MET A 1 27.40 12.40 7.74
CA MET A 1 27.08 10.99 7.40
C MET A 1 25.58 10.89 7.16
N ALA A 2 25.10 10.23 6.10
CA ALA A 2 23.66 10.08 5.87
C ALA A 2 23.08 8.97 6.77
N ARG A 3 22.33 9.35 7.82
CA ARG A 3 21.51 8.43 8.61
C ARG A 3 20.22 8.11 7.84
N THR A 4 19.71 6.90 7.98
CA THR A 4 18.44 6.48 7.37
C THR A 4 17.27 7.19 8.08
N SER A 5 16.34 7.79 7.32
CA SER A 5 15.14 8.39 7.93
C SER A 5 14.19 7.28 8.41
N TRP A 6 13.71 7.40 9.64
CA TRP A 6 12.80 6.46 10.29
C TRP A 6 11.35 6.54 9.76
N PHE A 7 10.98 7.63 9.06
CA PHE A 7 9.75 7.68 8.26
C PHE A 7 9.73 6.60 7.16
N VAL A 8 10.91 6.13 6.73
CA VAL A 8 11.07 5.02 5.79
C VAL A 8 11.49 3.76 6.58
N GLY A 9 10.56 2.82 6.71
CA GLY A 9 10.75 1.55 7.43
C GLY A 9 12.05 0.82 7.05
N SER A 10 12.70 0.22 8.04
CA SER A 10 14.13 -0.10 8.00
C SER A 10 14.50 -1.37 7.19
N THR A 11 14.65 -1.25 5.88
CA THR A 11 15.09 -2.36 5.01
C THR A 11 16.33 -2.05 4.16
N ARG A 12 17.54 -2.16 4.75
CA ARG A 12 18.82 -2.24 4.01
C ARG A 12 19.82 -3.24 4.59
N ARG A 13 19.64 -4.54 4.30
CA ARG A 13 20.75 -5.52 4.40
C ARG A 13 21.77 -5.23 3.30
N ARG A 14 22.98 -4.79 3.70
CA ARG A 14 24.04 -4.31 2.81
C ARG A 14 25.00 -5.44 2.42
N LEU A 15 24.71 -6.15 1.32
CA LEU A 15 25.60 -7.16 0.73
C LEU A 15 26.98 -6.57 0.41
N LYS A 16 28.01 -7.02 1.14
CA LYS A 16 29.42 -6.69 0.89
C LYS A 16 29.98 -7.65 -0.17
N SER A 17 30.23 -7.16 -1.38
CA SER A 17 30.92 -7.94 -2.42
C SER A 17 32.43 -8.03 -2.11
N THR A 18 32.90 -9.19 -1.68
CA THR A 18 34.31 -9.47 -1.40
C THR A 18 35.06 -9.88 -2.67
N LYS A 19 35.87 -8.97 -3.22
CA LYS A 19 36.55 -9.14 -4.52
C LYS A 19 37.83 -9.99 -4.40
N LYS A 20 37.70 -11.31 -4.41
CA LYS A 20 38.81 -12.27 -4.28
C LYS A 20 39.62 -12.36 -5.59
N LYS A 21 40.91 -11.98 -5.57
CA LYS A 21 41.85 -12.26 -6.68
C LYS A 21 42.05 -13.79 -6.82
N ARG A 22 42.12 -14.29 -8.05
CA ARG A 22 42.87 -15.50 -8.42
C ARG A 22 43.60 -15.26 -9.75
N SER A 23 44.70 -15.96 -9.94
CA SER A 23 45.67 -15.82 -11.03
C SER A 23 45.34 -16.67 -12.26
N SER A 24 46.16 -16.55 -13.29
CA SER A 24 46.08 -17.24 -14.58
C SER A 24 46.20 -18.76 -14.51
N GLY A 25 45.54 -19.43 -15.46
CA GLY A 25 45.72 -20.85 -15.81
C GLY A 25 45.13 -21.11 -17.19
N THR A 26 45.95 -21.53 -18.16
CA THR A 26 45.60 -21.65 -19.58
C THR A 26 45.37 -23.12 -19.96
N THR A 27 44.36 -23.44 -20.80
CA THR A 27 44.48 -24.37 -21.97
C THR A 27 43.16 -24.50 -22.77
N SER A 28 43.18 -23.92 -23.98
CA SER A 28 42.75 -24.45 -25.29
C SER A 28 41.49 -25.33 -25.50
N ARG A 29 40.63 -24.88 -26.45
CA ARG A 29 39.71 -25.66 -27.33
C ARG A 29 38.50 -26.36 -26.66
N LYS A 30 37.31 -26.50 -27.29
CA LYS A 30 36.77 -26.04 -28.60
C LYS A 30 35.22 -26.09 -28.55
N LEU A 31 34.50 -25.09 -29.04
CA LEU A 31 33.30 -25.17 -29.91
C LEU A 31 32.43 -23.90 -29.90
N THR A 32 31.70 -23.72 -31.01
CA THR A 32 31.00 -22.49 -31.43
C THR A 32 29.51 -22.51 -31.06
N THR A 33 28.97 -21.42 -30.53
CA THR A 33 27.62 -20.92 -30.93
C THR A 33 27.37 -19.46 -30.54
N MET A 34 26.34 -18.85 -31.14
CA MET A 34 26.02 -17.42 -31.08
C MET A 34 25.61 -16.92 -29.69
N ALA A 35 25.87 -15.64 -29.43
CA ALA A 35 25.34 -14.93 -28.27
C ALA A 35 23.88 -14.49 -28.50
N GLN A 36 22.96 -14.98 -27.68
CA GLN A 36 21.66 -14.35 -27.45
C GLN A 36 21.52 -14.00 -25.98
N LEU A 37 21.36 -12.71 -25.67
CA LEU A 37 21.02 -12.24 -24.33
C LEU A 37 19.53 -12.49 -24.09
N THR A 38 19.19 -13.72 -23.72
CA THR A 38 17.83 -14.10 -23.33
C THR A 38 17.46 -13.41 -22.01
N ASN A 39 16.70 -12.33 -22.17
CA ASN A 39 15.86 -11.67 -21.18
C ASN A 39 15.49 -12.59 -19.99
N GLN A 40 16.18 -12.43 -18.85
CA GLN A 40 15.88 -13.17 -17.63
C GLN A 40 14.55 -12.69 -17.05
N ARG A 41 13.47 -13.33 -17.51
CA ARG A 41 12.21 -13.37 -16.77
C ARG A 41 12.52 -13.91 -15.38
N HIS A 42 12.38 -13.06 -14.36
CA HIS A 42 12.32 -13.55 -12.98
C HIS A 42 11.16 -14.54 -12.88
N VAL A 43 11.47 -15.81 -12.64
CA VAL A 43 10.46 -16.82 -12.34
C VAL A 43 9.94 -16.52 -10.95
N VAL A 44 8.81 -15.82 -10.88
CA VAL A 44 7.98 -15.72 -9.69
C VAL A 44 7.37 -17.10 -9.47
N GLY A 45 8.12 -17.95 -8.76
CA GLY A 45 7.86 -19.38 -8.64
C GLY A 45 8.64 -20.04 -7.49
N ALA A 46 9.08 -19.24 -6.51
CA ALA A 46 9.43 -19.76 -5.18
C ALA A 46 8.14 -19.79 -4.35
N GLY A 47 7.25 -20.73 -4.68
CA GLY A 47 6.00 -20.90 -3.95
C GLY A 47 6.27 -21.29 -2.50
N LEU A 48 5.54 -20.69 -1.56
CA LEU A 48 5.28 -21.35 -0.29
C LEU A 48 4.65 -22.72 -0.58
N LYS A 49 4.89 -23.70 0.30
CA LYS A 49 4.18 -24.97 0.23
C LYS A 49 2.73 -24.68 0.61
N THR A 50 1.84 -24.47 -0.37
CA THR A 50 0.39 -24.37 -0.16
C THR A 50 -0.02 -25.60 0.64
N THR A 51 -0.34 -25.38 1.91
CA THR A 51 -0.59 -26.45 2.87
C THR A 51 -2.10 -26.67 2.87
N ASP A 52 -2.51 -27.88 2.49
CA ASP A 52 -3.93 -28.24 2.38
C ASP A 52 -4.62 -28.03 3.74
N PRO A 53 -5.68 -27.19 3.83
CA PRO A 53 -6.38 -26.95 5.09
C PRO A 53 -7.07 -28.20 5.63
N ASP A 54 -7.40 -29.16 4.76
CA ASP A 54 -8.08 -30.41 5.13
C ASP A 54 -7.11 -31.40 5.86
N VAL A 55 -5.79 -31.16 5.81
CA VAL A 55 -4.73 -32.01 6.37
C VAL A 55 -4.31 -31.61 7.79
N ALA A 56 -4.28 -32.60 8.69
CA ALA A 56 -3.92 -32.44 10.09
C ALA A 56 -2.40 -32.21 10.28
N ARG A 57 -2.04 -31.18 11.04
CA ARG A 57 -0.67 -30.79 11.36
C ARG A 57 -0.53 -30.31 12.81
N GLU A 58 0.66 -29.88 13.20
CA GLU A 58 0.89 -29.16 14.47
C GLU A 58 0.17 -27.80 14.45
N PRO A 59 -0.31 -27.30 15.61
CA PRO A 59 -0.98 -26.00 15.70
C PRO A 59 -0.04 -24.84 15.35
N PRO A 60 -0.50 -23.85 14.56
CA PRO A 60 0.24 -22.60 14.40
C PRO A 60 0.22 -21.79 15.71
N PRO A 61 1.11 -20.79 15.86
CA PRO A 61 1.03 -19.82 16.96
C PRO A 61 -0.36 -19.16 17.03
N PRO A 62 -0.77 -18.63 18.21
CA PRO A 62 -2.09 -18.02 18.36
C PRO A 62 -2.34 -16.90 17.33
N PRO A 63 -3.60 -16.68 16.92
CA PRO A 63 -3.95 -15.63 15.97
C PRO A 63 -3.52 -14.25 16.49
N THR A 64 -3.02 -13.39 15.61
CA THR A 64 -2.77 -11.98 15.94
C THR A 64 -4.12 -11.27 16.05
N PRO A 65 -4.47 -10.63 17.18
CA PRO A 65 -5.69 -9.83 17.29
C PRO A 65 -5.71 -8.70 16.26
N VAL A 66 -6.79 -8.59 15.49
CA VAL A 66 -6.97 -7.48 14.55
C VAL A 66 -7.26 -6.22 15.38
N THR A 67 -6.32 -5.27 15.36
CA THR A 67 -6.43 -4.00 16.06
C THR A 67 -6.18 -2.84 15.10
N PHE A 68 -6.79 -1.70 15.36
CA PHE A 68 -6.70 -0.49 14.54
C PHE A 68 -6.31 0.74 15.35
N PRO A 69 -5.61 1.71 14.75
CA PRO A 69 -5.37 3.01 15.36
C PRO A 69 -6.67 3.77 15.65
N VAL A 70 -6.75 4.37 16.84
CA VAL A 70 -7.82 5.31 17.21
C VAL A 70 -7.37 6.74 16.87
N TYR A 71 -8.23 7.50 16.21
CA TYR A 71 -7.94 8.86 15.77
C TYR A 71 -8.78 9.85 16.58
N GLU A 72 -8.17 10.50 17.57
CA GLU A 72 -8.80 11.57 18.35
C GLU A 72 -8.94 12.86 17.53
N ALA A 73 -9.92 13.70 17.87
CA ALA A 73 -9.99 15.06 17.33
C ALA A 73 -8.89 15.96 17.93
N TYR A 74 -8.33 16.84 17.11
CA TYR A 74 -7.26 17.77 17.47
C TYR A 74 -7.78 19.21 17.47
N ASN A 75 -7.13 20.10 18.24
CA ASN A 75 -7.55 21.51 18.28
C ASN A 75 -7.26 22.20 16.94
N VAL A 76 -8.30 22.76 16.30
CA VAL A 76 -8.20 23.45 15.01
C VAL A 76 -8.18 24.96 15.22
N THR A 77 -7.08 25.60 14.85
CA THR A 77 -6.86 27.05 14.95
C THR A 77 -7.27 27.78 13.66
N GLY A 78 -7.25 29.11 13.68
CA GLY A 78 -7.40 29.95 12.50
C GLY A 78 -6.11 30.70 12.18
N TRP A 79 -5.53 30.46 11.00
CA TRP A 79 -4.35 31.18 10.50
C TRP A 79 -4.78 32.52 9.90
N ASN A 80 -4.97 33.53 10.76
CA ASN A 80 -5.24 34.91 10.38
C ASN A 80 -3.97 35.78 10.49
N GLY A 81 -4.05 37.05 10.07
CA GLY A 81 -2.88 37.95 10.07
C GLY A 81 -2.25 38.25 11.44
N ALA A 82 -2.92 37.94 12.55
CA ALA A 82 -2.36 38.02 13.91
C ALA A 82 -1.80 36.65 14.39
N THR A 83 -2.36 35.54 13.92
CA THR A 83 -1.92 34.18 14.25
C THR A 83 -0.82 33.71 13.27
N ARG A 84 0.44 33.93 13.64
CA ARG A 84 1.60 33.52 12.84
C ARG A 84 1.54 32.01 12.49
N LEU A 85 1.72 31.70 11.20
CA LEU A 85 1.94 30.34 10.68
C LEU A 85 2.94 29.57 11.57
N PRO A 86 2.61 28.36 12.06
CA PRO A 86 3.54 27.55 12.84
C PRO A 86 4.87 27.34 12.09
N ASP A 87 6.00 27.39 12.79
CA ASP A 87 7.31 27.10 12.19
C ASP A 87 7.48 25.58 11.99
N LEU A 88 6.72 25.03 11.03
CA LEU A 88 6.74 23.62 10.65
C LEU A 88 8.15 23.16 10.27
N GLN A 89 8.97 24.05 9.69
CA GLN A 89 10.35 23.75 9.34
C GLN A 89 11.20 23.46 10.59
N SER A 90 11.10 24.28 11.64
CA SER A 90 11.82 24.07 12.91
C SER A 90 11.15 23.06 13.84
N LEU A 91 9.85 22.83 13.73
CA LEU A 91 9.11 21.80 14.47
C LEU A 91 9.44 20.41 13.92
N PHE A 92 9.16 20.14 12.65
CA PHE A 92 9.48 18.85 12.02
C PHE A 92 11.00 18.62 11.88
N GLY A 93 11.81 19.68 11.88
CA GLY A 93 13.27 19.60 11.91
C GLY A 93 13.86 19.00 13.20
N LYS A 94 13.08 18.91 14.29
CA LYS A 94 13.51 18.31 15.58
C LYS A 94 13.23 16.80 15.70
N VAL A 95 12.47 16.21 14.77
CA VAL A 95 11.89 14.87 14.93
C VAL A 95 12.87 13.78 14.45
N MET A 96 13.57 13.15 15.41
CA MET A 96 14.73 12.29 15.17
C MET A 96 14.45 10.79 15.32
N LYS A 97 13.37 10.40 16.00
CA LYS A 97 12.83 9.04 16.14
C LYS A 97 11.30 9.05 16.07
N PRO A 98 10.63 7.91 15.81
CA PRO A 98 9.16 7.87 15.71
C PRO A 98 8.42 8.36 16.97
N GLY A 99 9.00 8.13 18.15
CA GLY A 99 8.45 8.60 19.43
C GLY A 99 8.59 10.11 19.69
N ASP A 100 9.21 10.88 18.79
CA ASP A 100 9.24 12.35 18.87
C ASP A 100 7.98 12.99 18.24
N ILE A 101 7.08 12.20 17.65
CA ILE A 101 5.77 12.68 17.18
C ILE A 101 4.87 12.96 18.39
N SER A 102 4.75 14.23 18.78
CA SER A 102 3.84 14.76 19.80
C SER A 102 2.45 15.12 19.23
N LYS A 103 1.53 15.51 20.11
CA LYS A 103 0.21 16.08 19.75
C LYS A 103 0.36 17.42 19.03
N ASP A 104 1.19 18.30 19.57
CA ASP A 104 1.51 19.63 19.03
C ASP A 104 2.04 19.61 17.58
N LEU A 105 2.70 18.53 17.14
CA LEU A 105 3.12 18.36 15.74
C LEU A 105 1.95 18.08 14.77
N ILE A 106 0.81 17.59 15.25
CA ILE A 106 -0.42 17.39 14.47
C ILE A 106 -1.29 18.64 14.55
N GLU A 107 -1.43 19.25 15.73
CA GLU A 107 -2.14 20.53 15.90
C GLU A 107 -1.48 21.65 15.07
N ALA A 108 -0.14 21.66 14.95
CA ALA A 108 0.56 22.59 14.07
C ALA A 108 0.25 22.41 12.57
N LEU A 109 -0.18 21.23 12.11
CA LEU A 109 -0.67 21.02 10.74
C LEU A 109 -2.09 21.56 10.54
N ASN A 110 -2.83 21.85 11.62
CA ASN A 110 -4.15 22.48 11.58
C ASN A 110 -5.22 21.70 10.79
N ILE A 111 -5.08 20.36 10.71
CA ILE A 111 -5.96 19.48 9.94
C ILE A 111 -7.16 19.04 10.78
N GLU A 112 -8.37 19.30 10.28
CA GLU A 112 -9.62 18.85 10.87
C GLU A 112 -9.82 17.36 10.59
N LEU A 113 -10.05 16.54 11.63
CA LEU A 113 -10.39 15.13 11.46
C LEU A 113 -11.90 14.96 11.55
N SER A 114 -12.53 14.60 10.43
CA SER A 114 -13.95 14.25 10.41
C SER A 114 -14.16 12.86 11.02
N PRO A 115 -15.35 12.58 11.61
CA PRO A 115 -15.72 11.21 11.99
C PRO A 115 -15.62 10.22 10.81
N PRO A 116 -15.38 8.93 11.06
CA PRO A 116 -15.46 7.91 10.01
C PRO A 116 -16.83 7.93 9.34
N CYS A 117 -16.85 7.94 8.01
CA CYS A 117 -18.07 8.06 7.21
C CYS A 117 -18.28 6.84 6.31
N SER A 118 -19.48 6.73 5.74
CA SER A 118 -19.75 5.79 4.67
C SER A 118 -18.99 6.16 3.38
N VAL A 119 -19.00 5.24 2.42
CA VAL A 119 -18.41 5.46 1.09
C VAL A 119 -19.20 6.50 0.30
N ASP A 120 -20.52 6.49 0.42
CA ASP A 120 -21.43 7.43 -0.27
C ASP A 120 -21.28 8.87 0.28
N GLU A 121 -20.91 9.05 1.55
CA GLU A 121 -20.59 10.37 2.16
C GLU A 121 -19.15 10.86 1.89
N LEU A 122 -18.25 9.97 1.45
CA LEU A 122 -16.85 10.33 1.17
C LEU A 122 -16.73 11.16 -0.12
N LEU A 123 -17.65 10.96 -1.07
CA LEU A 123 -17.67 11.60 -2.37
C LEU A 123 -18.76 12.68 -2.44
N PRO A 124 -18.51 13.83 -3.09
CA PRO A 124 -19.59 14.74 -3.44
C PRO A 124 -20.53 14.09 -4.47
N LEU A 125 -21.80 14.49 -4.48
CA LEU A 125 -22.73 14.14 -5.55
C LEU A 125 -22.30 14.80 -6.87
N ALA A 126 -22.74 14.21 -7.98
CA ALA A 126 -22.62 14.82 -9.30
C ALA A 126 -23.57 16.03 -9.46
N LEU A 127 -23.38 16.81 -10.52
CA LEU A 127 -24.16 18.03 -10.80
C LEU A 127 -25.67 17.76 -11.04
N ASP A 128 -26.02 16.52 -11.37
CA ASP A 128 -27.40 16.02 -11.52
C ASP A 128 -27.96 15.38 -10.21
N GLY A 129 -27.22 15.48 -9.10
CA GLY A 129 -27.54 14.87 -7.81
C GLY A 129 -27.27 13.36 -7.72
N THR A 130 -26.68 12.73 -8.76
CA THR A 130 -26.39 11.28 -8.73
C THR A 130 -25.12 10.95 -7.96
N SER A 131 -25.06 9.72 -7.40
CA SER A 131 -23.86 9.18 -6.78
C SER A 131 -22.90 8.60 -7.84
N TYR A 132 -21.60 8.88 -7.70
CA TYR A 132 -20.54 8.27 -8.52
C TYR A 132 -20.36 6.77 -8.28
N LEU A 133 -20.98 6.21 -7.23
CA LEU A 133 -20.82 4.82 -6.84
C LEU A 133 -21.71 3.90 -7.67
N PRO A 134 -21.17 2.83 -8.29
CA PRO A 134 -21.98 1.89 -9.03
C PRO A 134 -22.98 1.16 -8.09
N PRO A 135 -24.27 1.03 -8.48
CA PRO A 135 -25.25 0.26 -7.72
C PRO A 135 -24.94 -1.24 -7.82
N LEU A 136 -25.06 -1.97 -6.70
CA LEU A 136 -24.75 -3.42 -6.61
C LEU A 136 -25.90 -4.29 -7.14
N ALA A 137 -27.11 -3.75 -7.19
CA ALA A 137 -28.29 -4.30 -7.87
C ALA A 137 -29.02 -3.17 -8.65
N PRO A 138 -29.71 -3.45 -9.78
CA PRO A 138 -30.36 -2.42 -10.60
C PRO A 138 -31.37 -1.54 -9.84
N GLN A 139 -32.01 -2.10 -8.80
CA GLN A 139 -32.99 -1.42 -7.95
C GLN A 139 -32.39 -0.36 -7.02
N GLN A 140 -31.05 -0.36 -6.82
CA GLN A 140 -30.35 0.58 -5.93
C GLN A 140 -29.90 1.87 -6.63
N ALA A 141 -30.16 2.00 -7.93
CA ALA A 141 -29.89 3.24 -8.65
C ALA A 141 -30.97 4.28 -8.30
N MET A 142 -30.55 5.41 -7.71
CA MET A 142 -31.44 6.51 -7.28
C MET A 142 -32.45 6.93 -8.36
N ASN A 143 -32.02 6.94 -9.63
CA ASN A 143 -32.88 7.09 -10.80
C ASN A 143 -32.70 5.89 -11.74
N ALA A 144 -33.21 4.70 -11.37
CA ALA A 144 -32.97 3.45 -12.10
C ALA A 144 -33.30 3.49 -13.60
N ALA A 145 -34.34 4.24 -14.01
CA ALA A 145 -34.65 4.47 -15.42
C ALA A 145 -33.54 5.28 -16.11
N SER A 146 -33.19 6.46 -15.57
CA SER A 146 -32.11 7.31 -16.08
C SER A 146 -30.75 6.59 -16.12
N TYR A 147 -30.44 5.77 -15.10
CA TYR A 147 -29.22 4.96 -15.08
C TYR A 147 -29.23 3.90 -16.18
N ALA A 148 -30.34 3.18 -16.35
CA ALA A 148 -30.49 2.21 -17.43
C ALA A 148 -30.39 2.87 -18.81
N ASP A 149 -30.92 4.08 -18.99
CA ASP A 149 -30.87 4.80 -20.26
C ASP A 149 -29.49 5.45 -20.52
N ALA A 150 -28.80 5.97 -19.50
CA ALA A 150 -27.42 6.42 -19.61
C ALA A 150 -26.46 5.27 -19.99
N THR A 151 -26.67 4.06 -19.44
CA THR A 151 -25.91 2.86 -19.83
C THR A 151 -26.25 2.30 -21.21
N LYS A 152 -27.35 2.76 -21.85
CA LYS A 152 -27.66 2.49 -23.26
C LYS A 152 -27.12 3.59 -24.18
N ALA A 153 -27.13 4.85 -23.73
CA ALA A 153 -26.79 6.02 -24.52
C ALA A 153 -25.27 6.21 -24.69
N ASP A 154 -24.47 6.06 -23.63
CA ASP A 154 -23.01 6.16 -23.72
C ASP A 154 -22.33 4.76 -23.72
N PRO A 155 -21.67 4.34 -24.82
CA PRO A 155 -20.92 3.09 -24.85
C PRO A 155 -19.73 3.07 -23.87
N ALA A 156 -19.20 4.21 -23.43
CA ALA A 156 -18.13 4.28 -22.44
C ALA A 156 -18.63 4.05 -21.00
N ILE A 157 -19.79 4.58 -20.61
CA ILE A 157 -20.51 4.19 -19.38
C ILE A 157 -20.92 2.72 -19.46
N SER A 158 -21.51 2.27 -20.57
CA SER A 158 -21.92 0.87 -20.78
C SER A 158 -20.75 -0.11 -20.61
N ARG A 159 -19.61 0.20 -21.24
CA ARG A 159 -18.37 -0.59 -21.07
C ARG A 159 -17.85 -0.54 -19.64
N ARG A 160 -17.82 0.63 -18.98
CA ARG A 160 -17.39 0.75 -17.58
C ARG A 160 -18.29 -0.08 -16.65
N ARG A 161 -19.61 -0.09 -16.86
CA ARG A 161 -20.55 -0.93 -16.11
C ARG A 161 -20.22 -2.41 -16.27
N LYS A 162 -20.05 -2.89 -17.51
CA LYS A 162 -19.65 -4.28 -17.74
C LYS A 162 -18.33 -4.63 -17.06
N GLU A 163 -17.30 -3.78 -17.21
CA GLU A 163 -16.01 -4.04 -16.59
C GLU A 163 -16.13 -4.09 -15.05
N PHE A 164 -17.02 -3.30 -14.41
CA PHE A 164 -17.34 -3.40 -12.99
C PHE A 164 -18.01 -4.74 -12.64
N ASP A 165 -19.08 -5.11 -13.33
CA ASP A 165 -19.82 -6.35 -13.08
C ASP A 165 -18.95 -7.60 -13.27
N ASP A 166 -18.02 -7.58 -14.23
CA ASP A 166 -16.99 -8.61 -14.43
C ASP A 166 -16.08 -8.77 -13.18
N ARG A 167 -15.65 -7.67 -12.52
CA ARG A 167 -14.85 -7.73 -11.26
C ARG A 167 -15.71 -8.09 -10.06
N LEU A 168 -16.91 -7.56 -9.97
CA LEU A 168 -17.86 -7.84 -8.89
C LEU A 168 -18.20 -9.34 -8.85
N THR A 169 -18.37 -9.96 -10.02
CA THR A 169 -18.56 -11.41 -10.15
C THR A 169 -17.31 -12.18 -9.72
N GLU A 170 -16.10 -11.73 -10.08
CA GLU A 170 -14.86 -12.40 -9.65
C GLU A 170 -14.57 -12.24 -8.15
N LEU A 171 -14.94 -11.12 -7.51
CA LEU A 171 -14.75 -10.88 -6.07
C LEU A 171 -15.81 -11.55 -5.18
N ARG A 172 -17.01 -11.85 -5.72
CA ARG A 172 -18.06 -12.62 -5.04
C ARG A 172 -17.81 -14.14 -5.01
N ILE A 173 -16.68 -14.61 -5.54
CA ILE A 173 -16.24 -16.00 -5.39
C ILE A 173 -15.80 -16.23 -3.94
N ASP A 174 -16.14 -17.40 -3.38
CA ASP A 174 -15.67 -17.84 -2.06
C ASP A 174 -14.13 -17.98 -2.00
N ASN A 175 -13.56 -17.74 -0.81
CA ASN A 175 -12.13 -17.77 -0.58
C ASN A 175 -11.51 -19.15 -0.85
N ASP A 176 -12.14 -20.24 -0.39
CA ASP A 176 -11.62 -21.61 -0.60
C ASP A 176 -11.64 -21.96 -2.09
N ILE A 177 -12.76 -21.68 -2.75
CA ILE A 177 -12.91 -21.92 -4.19
C ILE A 177 -11.88 -21.10 -4.98
N ALA A 178 -11.66 -19.83 -4.62
CA ALA A 178 -10.68 -18.98 -5.29
C ALA A 178 -9.25 -19.47 -5.07
N TYR A 179 -8.83 -19.77 -3.83
CA TYR A 179 -7.48 -20.24 -3.52
C TYR A 179 -7.20 -21.61 -4.14
N ARG A 180 -8.14 -22.57 -4.08
CA ARG A 180 -8.00 -23.86 -4.77
C ARG A 180 -7.95 -23.71 -6.30
N THR A 181 -8.58 -22.67 -6.85
CA THR A 181 -8.50 -22.34 -8.29
C THR A 181 -7.17 -21.71 -8.70
N VAL A 182 -6.56 -20.89 -7.83
CA VAL A 182 -5.23 -20.32 -8.06
C VAL A 182 -4.16 -21.40 -7.97
N SER A 183 -4.11 -22.13 -6.86
CA SER A 183 -3.14 -23.20 -6.58
C SER A 183 -3.38 -24.48 -7.41
N ARG A 184 -4.53 -24.60 -8.08
CA ARG A 184 -4.97 -25.76 -8.88
C ARG A 184 -5.19 -27.04 -8.05
N THR A 185 -5.68 -26.86 -6.81
CA THR A 185 -5.96 -27.92 -5.83
C THR A 185 -7.46 -28.22 -5.67
N LEU A 186 -8.27 -27.87 -6.68
CA LEU A 186 -9.71 -28.16 -6.70
C LEU A 186 -9.98 -29.68 -6.62
N LYS A 187 -11.05 -30.05 -5.91
CA LYS A 187 -11.49 -31.44 -5.75
C LYS A 187 -11.93 -32.01 -7.11
N ASN A 188 -11.64 -33.28 -7.34
CA ASN A 188 -11.80 -33.94 -8.64
C ASN A 188 -13.23 -33.78 -9.19
N GLY A 189 -13.36 -33.30 -10.43
CA GLY A 189 -14.63 -33.05 -11.10
C GLY A 189 -15.11 -31.58 -11.05
N THR A 190 -14.66 -30.78 -10.09
CA THR A 190 -15.05 -29.36 -10.00
C THR A 190 -14.29 -28.51 -11.02
N LYS A 191 -15.03 -27.87 -11.94
CA LYS A 191 -14.47 -26.82 -12.83
C LYS A 191 -14.31 -25.53 -12.05
N GLY A 192 -13.07 -25.04 -11.92
CA GLY A 192 -12.78 -23.78 -11.23
C GLY A 192 -13.36 -22.55 -11.94
N PRO A 193 -13.85 -21.53 -11.21
CA PRO A 193 -14.31 -20.27 -11.79
C PRO A 193 -13.19 -19.51 -12.52
N ARG A 194 -13.57 -18.68 -13.47
CA ARG A 194 -12.61 -17.97 -14.35
C ARG A 194 -12.03 -16.72 -13.66
N LEU A 195 -10.96 -16.90 -12.89
CA LEU A 195 -10.16 -15.80 -12.36
C LEU A 195 -9.36 -15.13 -13.49
N ALA A 196 -9.78 -13.94 -13.93
CA ALA A 196 -9.32 -13.26 -15.14
C ALA A 196 -8.73 -11.86 -14.89
N TYR A 197 -9.34 -11.09 -13.99
CA TYR A 197 -9.00 -9.70 -13.70
C TYR A 197 -8.36 -9.55 -12.31
N MET A 198 -8.86 -10.30 -11.31
CA MET A 198 -8.41 -10.25 -9.92
C MET A 198 -7.50 -11.42 -9.53
N ARG A 199 -7.06 -12.25 -10.49
CA ARG A 199 -6.11 -13.36 -10.27
C ARG A 199 -4.94 -13.03 -9.33
N LYS A 200 -4.26 -11.89 -9.55
CA LYS A 200 -3.13 -11.47 -8.69
C LYS A 200 -3.54 -11.06 -7.28
N PHE A 201 -4.76 -10.54 -7.12
CA PHE A 201 -5.33 -10.27 -5.80
C PHE A 201 -5.61 -11.60 -5.09
N TRP A 202 -6.21 -12.58 -5.78
CA TRP A 202 -6.42 -13.92 -5.22
C TRP A 202 -5.11 -14.65 -4.88
N GLU A 203 -4.09 -14.56 -5.73
CA GLU A 203 -2.72 -15.04 -5.44
C GLU A 203 -2.14 -14.36 -4.18
N GLY A 204 -2.32 -13.05 -4.02
CA GLY A 204 -1.90 -12.33 -2.82
C GLY A 204 -2.68 -12.70 -1.56
N LEU A 205 -4.00 -12.81 -1.69
CA LEU A 205 -4.92 -13.12 -0.59
C LEU A 205 -4.73 -14.57 -0.09
N GLU A 206 -4.44 -15.53 -0.97
CA GLU A 206 -4.03 -16.89 -0.59
C GLU A 206 -2.76 -16.86 0.29
N ASN A 207 -1.78 -16.03 -0.07
CA ASN A 207 -0.55 -15.86 0.73
C ASN A 207 -0.80 -15.14 2.07
N MET A 208 -1.79 -14.24 2.15
CA MET A 208 -2.15 -13.57 3.40
C MET A 208 -3.02 -14.44 4.33
N SER A 209 -3.86 -15.31 3.76
CA SER A 209 -4.73 -16.24 4.51
C SER A 209 -3.94 -17.17 5.44
N GLN A 210 -2.73 -17.58 5.03
CA GLN A 210 -1.80 -18.41 5.81
C GLN A 210 -1.33 -17.79 7.14
N TYR A 211 -1.58 -16.50 7.36
CA TYR A 211 -1.19 -15.76 8.57
C TYR A 211 -2.42 -15.27 9.37
N TRP A 212 -3.54 -15.00 8.70
CA TRP A 212 -4.71 -14.30 9.27
C TRP A 212 -6.05 -15.02 9.15
N ASP A 213 -6.27 -15.89 8.15
CA ASP A 213 -7.60 -16.47 7.89
C ASP A 213 -7.92 -17.59 8.87
N CYS A 214 -8.61 -17.24 9.94
CA CYS A 214 -9.02 -18.14 11.01
C CYS A 214 -10.32 -18.91 10.69
N SER A 215 -10.93 -18.71 9.51
CA SER A 215 -12.29 -19.24 9.20
C SER A 215 -12.39 -20.77 9.18
N LEU A 216 -11.25 -21.46 9.07
CA LEU A 216 -11.16 -22.93 9.06
C LEU A 216 -10.28 -23.47 10.20
N ASP A 217 -9.91 -22.64 11.18
CA ASP A 217 -9.04 -23.04 12.29
C ASP A 217 -9.75 -24.04 13.21
N HIS A 218 -9.32 -25.31 13.18
CA HIS A 218 -9.92 -26.40 13.94
C HIS A 218 -8.84 -27.15 14.72
N TYR A 219 -8.80 -26.90 16.04
CA TYR A 219 -7.90 -27.51 17.01
C TYR A 219 -8.55 -28.75 17.64
N PHE A 220 -7.81 -29.85 17.77
CA PHE A 220 -8.29 -31.11 18.33
C PHE A 220 -7.13 -31.94 18.90
N GLU A 221 -7.40 -32.84 19.84
CA GLU A 221 -6.38 -33.74 20.37
C GLU A 221 -6.32 -35.05 19.58
N ALA A 222 -5.11 -35.49 19.21
CA ALA A 222 -4.90 -36.83 18.69
C ALA A 222 -4.57 -37.78 19.85
N GLY A 223 -5.56 -38.60 20.24
CA GLY A 223 -5.36 -39.71 21.16
C GLY A 223 -4.36 -40.72 20.59
N THR A 224 -3.44 -41.20 21.43
CA THR A 224 -2.46 -42.22 21.06
C THR A 224 -3.14 -43.58 20.96
N SER A 225 -3.41 -44.03 19.73
CA SER A 225 -4.00 -45.34 19.46
C SER A 225 -3.35 -46.00 18.25
N ALA A 226 -2.90 -47.25 18.46
CA ALA A 226 -2.41 -48.22 17.48
C ALA A 226 -1.34 -47.74 16.47
N MET A 227 -0.07 -48.06 16.79
CA MET A 227 0.89 -48.47 15.75
C MET A 227 0.57 -49.90 15.31
N ASP A 228 -0.47 -50.07 14.50
CA ASP A 228 -0.76 -51.26 13.70
C ASP A 228 -1.03 -50.78 12.26
N GLY A 229 -0.49 -51.38 11.20
CA GLY A 229 0.40 -52.53 11.09
C GLY A 229 0.38 -52.94 9.61
N GLU A 230 1.53 -53.24 8.99
CA GLU A 230 1.54 -53.58 7.57
C GLU A 230 0.80 -54.89 7.30
N GLN A 231 -0.16 -54.89 6.37
CA GLN A 231 -0.47 -56.12 5.64
C GLN A 231 -1.02 -55.89 4.23
N SER A 232 -0.37 -56.55 3.26
CA SER A 232 -0.62 -56.37 1.83
C SER A 232 -1.54 -57.44 1.23
N ALA A 233 -2.50 -56.98 0.43
CA ALA A 233 -3.26 -57.68 -0.62
C ALA A 233 -2.99 -59.18 -0.92
N LYS A 234 -4.05 -60.00 -0.81
CA LYS A 234 -4.44 -61.12 -1.72
C LYS A 234 -5.90 -61.50 -1.39
N ARG A 235 -6.87 -61.36 -2.31
CA ARG A 235 -7.21 -62.17 -3.51
C ARG A 235 -7.96 -63.49 -3.21
N GLN A 236 -9.29 -63.44 -3.30
CA GLN A 236 -10.10 -64.52 -3.89
C GLN A 236 -11.41 -63.95 -4.50
N ARG A 237 -12.14 -64.78 -5.27
CA ARG A 237 -12.41 -64.51 -6.70
C ARG A 237 -13.71 -65.17 -7.20
N LEU A 238 -14.59 -64.39 -7.86
CA LEU A 238 -15.78 -64.80 -8.65
C LEU A 238 -16.88 -65.55 -7.83
N GLU A 239 -18.15 -65.70 -8.26
CA GLU A 239 -18.89 -65.42 -9.52
C GLU A 239 -20.06 -64.42 -9.24
N HIS A 240 -20.43 -63.43 -10.08
CA HIS A 240 -21.21 -63.46 -11.34
C HIS A 240 -22.63 -64.06 -11.25
N GLY A 241 -23.69 -63.27 -11.54
CA GLY A 241 -25.04 -63.81 -11.79
C GLY A 241 -26.27 -62.86 -11.75
N VAL A 242 -26.58 -62.23 -12.90
CA VAL A 242 -27.94 -61.80 -13.37
C VAL A 242 -28.65 -60.60 -12.67
N GLU A 243 -29.49 -59.90 -13.45
CA GLU A 243 -30.20 -58.64 -13.16
C GLU A 243 -31.63 -58.82 -12.60
N ASN A 244 -32.19 -57.76 -11.98
CA ASN A 244 -33.42 -57.09 -12.46
C ASN A 244 -33.85 -55.87 -11.60
N ASP A 245 -34.69 -55.00 -12.18
CA ASP A 245 -35.14 -53.72 -11.61
C ASP A 245 -36.18 -53.81 -10.49
N CYS A 246 -36.24 -52.77 -9.63
CA CYS A 246 -37.47 -51.95 -9.46
C CYS A 246 -37.25 -50.68 -8.61
N VAL A 247 -37.84 -49.57 -9.05
CA VAL A 247 -38.00 -48.28 -8.33
C VAL A 247 -39.41 -47.75 -8.65
N PRO A 248 -40.30 -47.56 -7.67
CA PRO A 248 -40.54 -46.24 -7.03
C PRO A 248 -40.66 -46.34 -5.48
N ALA A 249 -40.37 -45.34 -4.63
CA ALA A 249 -40.54 -43.87 -4.65
C ALA A 249 -41.94 -43.36 -4.20
N THR A 250 -41.97 -42.13 -3.62
CA THR A 250 -43.12 -41.17 -3.59
C THR A 250 -43.96 -40.98 -2.29
N ILE A 251 -43.64 -39.89 -1.54
CA ILE A 251 -44.53 -38.89 -0.87
C ILE A 251 -45.19 -39.14 0.52
N SER A 252 -44.65 -38.40 1.50
CA SER A 252 -45.24 -37.40 2.45
C SER A 252 -46.61 -37.52 3.13
N LYS A 253 -46.62 -37.26 4.46
CA LYS A 253 -47.43 -36.25 5.24
C LYS A 253 -46.98 -36.30 6.73
N GLN A 254 -46.93 -35.27 7.61
CA GLN A 254 -47.66 -33.99 7.87
C GLN A 254 -49.08 -34.16 8.46
N ILE A 255 -49.54 -33.52 9.56
CA ILE A 255 -49.04 -32.65 10.67
C ILE A 255 -49.97 -32.94 11.90
N ASP A 256 -49.61 -32.55 13.15
CA ASP A 256 -50.48 -31.84 14.15
C ASP A 256 -49.91 -31.92 15.60
N VAL A 257 -49.25 -30.87 16.16
CA VAL A 257 -49.62 -29.65 16.97
C VAL A 257 -49.84 -29.83 18.50
N ASP A 258 -49.64 -28.71 19.23
CA ASP A 258 -49.93 -28.39 20.65
C ASP A 258 -49.11 -29.11 21.76
N LEU A 259 -48.68 -28.50 22.88
CA LEU A 259 -48.46 -27.09 23.34
C LEU A 259 -47.51 -27.20 24.61
N ASP A 260 -46.99 -26.21 25.34
CA ASP A 260 -47.10 -24.73 25.42
C ASP A 260 -45.79 -24.11 26.03
N ALA A 261 -45.80 -22.82 26.38
CA ALA A 261 -44.68 -22.02 26.86
C ALA A 261 -44.20 -22.25 28.32
N PHE A 262 -42.96 -21.87 28.61
CA PHE A 262 -42.65 -20.73 29.50
C PHE A 262 -41.20 -20.23 29.31
N ALA A 263 -40.86 -19.06 29.86
CA ALA A 263 -39.61 -18.34 29.57
C ALA A 263 -38.77 -17.99 30.81
N THR A 264 -37.50 -17.61 30.55
CA THR A 264 -36.62 -16.79 31.40
C THR A 264 -36.13 -17.36 32.73
N ALA A 265 -34.82 -17.65 32.82
CA ALA A 265 -33.91 -17.04 33.81
C ALA A 265 -32.44 -17.49 33.62
N ALA A 266 -31.50 -16.57 33.84
CA ALA A 266 -30.10 -16.88 34.12
C ALA A 266 -29.68 -16.12 35.39
N LYS A 267 -28.99 -16.80 36.34
CA LYS A 267 -28.25 -16.28 37.53
C LYS A 267 -27.84 -17.47 38.43
N PRO A 268 -26.98 -17.31 39.46
CA PRO A 268 -25.55 -17.06 39.30
C PRO A 268 -24.70 -17.99 40.20
N TRP A 269 -23.38 -17.79 40.25
CA TRP A 269 -22.58 -18.20 41.42
C TRP A 269 -22.49 -17.02 42.41
N SER A 270 -22.28 -17.30 43.70
CA SER A 270 -22.11 -16.31 44.76
C SER A 270 -21.32 -16.94 45.93
N ASP A 271 -20.48 -16.14 46.58
CA ASP A 271 -19.64 -16.54 47.72
C ASP A 271 -20.45 -16.73 49.02
N ASP A 272 -19.86 -17.45 50.00
CA ASP A 272 -19.61 -16.84 51.31
C ASP A 272 -18.37 -17.44 52.02
N SER A 273 -17.82 -16.64 52.93
CA SER A 273 -16.71 -16.76 53.89
C SER A 273 -16.76 -18.05 54.74
N GLY A 274 -15.67 -18.63 55.26
CA GLY A 274 -14.59 -18.09 56.13
C GLY A 274 -14.44 -19.04 57.36
N PRO A 275 -13.54 -18.82 58.37
CA PRO A 275 -12.59 -17.73 58.56
C PRO A 275 -11.13 -18.12 58.94
N VAL A 276 -10.20 -17.18 58.66
CA VAL A 276 -9.00 -16.73 59.41
C VAL A 276 -8.43 -17.55 60.58
N HIS A 277 -7.13 -17.91 60.52
CA HIS A 277 -6.09 -17.43 61.47
C HIS A 277 -4.64 -17.66 60.99
N ASP A 278 -3.70 -16.97 61.64
CA ASP A 278 -2.32 -16.71 61.22
C ASP A 278 -1.29 -17.76 61.68
N TYR A 279 -0.09 -17.73 61.08
CA TYR A 279 1.16 -17.93 61.82
C TYR A 279 2.37 -17.28 61.11
N GLU A 280 3.28 -16.72 61.91
CA GLU A 280 4.56 -16.17 61.47
C GLU A 280 5.68 -17.24 61.38
N SER A 281 6.89 -16.80 61.03
CA SER A 281 8.07 -17.64 60.81
C SER A 281 8.56 -18.39 62.05
N GLY A 282 8.91 -19.67 61.86
CA GLY A 282 9.65 -20.47 62.84
C GLY A 282 10.57 -21.48 62.15
N SER A 283 11.88 -21.39 62.42
CA SER A 283 12.88 -22.35 61.94
C SER A 283 13.26 -23.31 63.06
N ILE A 284 13.50 -24.60 62.76
CA ILE A 284 14.69 -25.37 63.20
C ILE A 284 14.67 -26.85 62.72
N THR A 285 15.82 -27.27 62.18
CA THR A 285 16.37 -28.61 61.88
C THR A 285 15.53 -29.90 61.97
N GLY A 286 15.53 -30.67 60.86
CA GLY A 286 16.35 -31.89 60.77
C GLY A 286 15.71 -33.27 61.05
N ASN A 287 15.60 -34.10 60.01
CA ASN A 287 16.46 -35.30 59.88
C ASN A 287 16.34 -36.02 58.53
N ASP A 288 17.40 -36.73 58.15
CA ASP A 288 17.47 -37.58 56.96
C ASP A 288 16.56 -38.82 57.07
N ARG A 289 15.86 -39.15 55.97
CA ARG A 289 15.70 -40.55 55.55
C ARG A 289 15.38 -40.68 54.06
N LYS A 290 16.29 -41.32 53.33
CA LYS A 290 16.15 -41.64 51.90
C LYS A 290 14.91 -42.52 51.67
N LEU A 291 14.00 -42.04 50.82
CA LEU A 291 13.00 -42.88 50.15
C LEU A 291 13.16 -42.80 48.64
N ARG A 292 12.83 -43.92 47.99
CA ARG A 292 13.05 -44.22 46.58
C ARG A 292 12.07 -43.40 45.73
N PRO A 293 12.48 -42.78 44.60
CA PRO A 293 11.52 -42.18 43.69
C PRO A 293 10.60 -43.28 43.13
N PRO A 294 9.27 -43.11 43.14
CA PRO A 294 8.37 -44.02 42.45
C PRO A 294 8.60 -43.92 40.94
N SER A 295 8.38 -45.01 40.22
CA SER A 295 8.44 -45.03 38.76
C SER A 295 7.32 -44.18 38.17
N VAL A 296 7.66 -43.03 37.60
CA VAL A 296 6.73 -42.23 36.79
C VAL A 296 6.44 -42.99 35.51
N THR A 297 5.28 -43.65 35.46
CA THR A 297 4.69 -44.08 34.18
C THR A 297 4.42 -42.81 33.37
N PRO A 298 4.96 -42.67 32.15
CA PRO A 298 4.64 -41.51 31.33
C PRO A 298 3.17 -41.59 30.92
N GLU A 299 2.37 -40.61 31.35
CA GLU A 299 1.01 -40.46 30.83
C GLU A 299 1.06 -40.26 29.32
N PRO A 300 0.08 -40.81 28.57
CA PRO A 300 0.02 -40.66 27.12
C PRO A 300 -0.31 -39.20 26.76
N GLN A 301 0.74 -38.37 26.62
CA GLN A 301 0.63 -36.97 26.25
C GLN A 301 -0.18 -36.83 24.95
N SER A 302 -1.40 -36.31 25.06
CA SER A 302 -2.23 -36.02 23.90
C SER A 302 -1.57 -34.90 23.09
N GLN A 303 -1.28 -35.18 21.82
CA GLN A 303 -0.66 -34.19 20.95
C GLN A 303 -1.74 -33.29 20.36
N PRO A 304 -1.70 -31.96 20.59
CA PRO A 304 -2.62 -31.05 19.93
C PRO A 304 -2.34 -31.07 18.43
N ARG A 305 -3.41 -31.25 17.66
CA ARG A 305 -3.44 -31.22 16.21
C ARG A 305 -4.37 -30.13 15.72
N TYR A 306 -4.16 -29.74 14.48
CA TYR A 306 -4.81 -28.61 13.88
C TYR A 306 -5.08 -28.86 12.39
N LYS A 307 -6.25 -28.39 11.94
CA LYS A 307 -6.64 -28.20 10.54
C LYS A 307 -7.02 -26.73 10.33
N GLY A 308 -7.01 -26.27 9.08
CA GLY A 308 -7.26 -24.87 8.74
C GLY A 308 -6.18 -24.24 7.86
N ARG A 309 -6.30 -22.94 7.55
CA ARG A 309 -5.37 -22.28 6.62
C ARG A 309 -4.07 -21.84 7.27
N ARG A 310 -4.14 -21.35 8.50
CA ARG A 310 -3.00 -20.69 9.14
C ARG A 310 -1.81 -21.64 9.35
N THR A 311 -0.62 -21.14 9.06
CA THR A 311 0.68 -21.74 9.33
C THR A 311 1.54 -20.83 10.20
N HIS A 312 1.21 -19.54 10.24
CA HIS A 312 1.91 -18.47 10.95
C HIS A 312 0.93 -17.57 11.71
N THR A 313 1.45 -16.52 12.35
CA THR A 313 0.63 -15.45 12.97
C THR A 313 0.77 -14.13 12.20
N GLY A 314 -0.23 -13.25 12.28
CA GLY A 314 -0.32 -12.01 11.49
C GLY A 314 0.88 -11.06 11.63
N ARG A 315 1.51 -11.02 12.81
CA ARG A 315 2.77 -10.31 13.07
C ARG A 315 3.95 -10.77 12.20
N GLU A 316 3.96 -12.03 11.74
CA GLU A 316 5.03 -12.59 10.89
C GLU A 316 4.81 -12.36 9.39
N LEU A 317 3.64 -11.84 8.97
CA LEU A 317 3.31 -11.63 7.56
C LEU A 317 4.34 -10.70 6.87
N PRO A 318 5.00 -11.13 5.78
CA PRO A 318 5.92 -10.27 5.05
C PRO A 318 5.25 -9.02 4.46
N ASP A 319 5.88 -7.85 4.66
CA ASP A 319 5.46 -6.55 4.08
C ASP A 319 5.12 -6.63 2.58
N GLN A 320 5.89 -7.43 1.84
CA GLN A 320 5.72 -7.62 0.41
C GLN A 320 4.34 -8.23 0.07
N PHE A 321 3.81 -9.15 0.89
CA PHE A 321 2.51 -9.78 0.64
C PHE A 321 1.36 -8.79 0.89
N ARG A 322 1.41 -8.00 1.97
CA ARG A 322 0.45 -6.90 2.17
C ARG A 322 0.50 -5.92 0.98
N ALA A 323 1.70 -5.51 0.60
CA ALA A 323 1.93 -4.51 -0.45
C ALA A 323 1.49 -4.98 -1.85
N ASP A 324 1.76 -6.24 -2.19
CA ASP A 324 1.44 -6.79 -3.51
C ASP A 324 -0.05 -7.16 -3.63
N THR A 325 -0.68 -7.67 -2.57
CA THR A 325 -2.13 -7.93 -2.54
C THR A 325 -2.94 -6.64 -2.66
N THR A 326 -2.58 -5.61 -1.89
CA THR A 326 -3.21 -4.28 -1.97
C THR A 326 -2.99 -3.66 -3.35
N ARG A 327 -1.77 -3.77 -3.91
CA ARG A 327 -1.51 -3.28 -5.28
C ARG A 327 -2.33 -4.04 -6.32
N ALA A 328 -2.48 -5.35 -6.19
CA ALA A 328 -3.23 -6.16 -7.15
C ALA A 328 -4.74 -5.85 -7.12
N PHE A 329 -5.31 -5.67 -5.93
CA PHE A 329 -6.70 -5.22 -5.76
C PHE A 329 -6.93 -3.84 -6.41
N LEU A 330 -6.04 -2.89 -6.13
CA LEU A 330 -6.12 -1.54 -6.69
C LEU A 330 -5.89 -1.54 -8.21
N GLU A 331 -4.89 -2.27 -8.73
CA GLU A 331 -4.63 -2.40 -10.17
C GLU A 331 -5.85 -2.96 -10.91
N GLY A 332 -6.44 -4.06 -10.42
CA GLY A 332 -7.63 -4.67 -11.02
C GLY A 332 -8.87 -3.75 -11.04
N THR A 333 -8.90 -2.78 -10.13
CA THR A 333 -9.96 -1.77 -9.98
C THR A 333 -9.72 -0.53 -10.85
N VAL A 334 -8.48 -0.03 -10.95
CA VAL A 334 -8.16 1.20 -11.71
C VAL A 334 -7.88 0.95 -13.20
N TRP A 335 -7.53 -0.28 -13.59
CA TRP A 335 -7.21 -0.63 -14.99
C TRP A 335 -8.31 -0.28 -16.02
N PRO A 336 -9.63 -0.48 -15.74
CA PRO A 336 -10.71 -0.04 -16.64
C PRO A 336 -10.71 1.46 -16.96
N PHE A 337 -10.15 2.29 -16.08
CA PHE A 337 -10.03 3.74 -16.23
C PHE A 337 -8.75 4.15 -17.00
N GLN A 338 -8.03 3.21 -17.61
CA GLN A 338 -6.72 3.44 -18.27
C GLN A 338 -5.66 3.96 -17.29
N CYS A 339 -5.73 3.50 -16.03
CA CYS A 339 -4.81 3.86 -14.95
C CYS A 339 -3.99 2.63 -14.51
N SER A 340 -2.87 2.87 -13.83
CA SER A 340 -2.00 1.82 -13.26
C SER A 340 -1.29 2.31 -11.99
N VAL A 341 -1.00 1.37 -11.08
CA VAL A 341 -0.48 1.60 -9.74
C VAL A 341 1.04 1.44 -9.75
N SER A 342 1.76 2.56 -9.82
CA SER A 342 3.22 2.57 -9.92
C SER A 342 3.91 2.98 -8.60
N PRO A 343 5.01 2.30 -8.20
CA PRO A 343 5.84 2.76 -7.09
C PRO A 343 6.54 4.09 -7.45
N PRO A 344 6.77 4.99 -6.47
CA PRO A 344 7.43 6.26 -6.73
C PRO A 344 8.88 6.06 -7.19
N ARG A 345 9.27 6.76 -8.26
CA ARG A 345 10.61 6.63 -8.89
C ARG A 345 11.65 7.58 -8.30
N GLN A 346 11.20 8.65 -7.65
CA GLN A 346 11.99 9.48 -6.73
C GLN A 346 11.57 9.19 -5.28
N LEU A 347 12.35 9.66 -4.30
CA LEU A 347 11.97 9.54 -2.90
C LEU A 347 10.80 10.50 -2.60
N PRO A 348 9.62 10.03 -2.18
CA PRO A 348 8.50 10.90 -1.83
C PRO A 348 8.90 11.81 -0.67
N THR A 349 8.63 13.11 -0.81
CA THR A 349 8.93 14.12 0.22
C THR A 349 7.78 15.10 0.34
N VAL A 350 7.48 15.50 1.58
CA VAL A 350 6.70 16.70 1.89
C VAL A 350 7.69 17.83 2.14
N GLN A 351 7.47 18.97 1.50
CA GLN A 351 8.23 20.19 1.72
C GLN A 351 7.54 21.05 2.79
N PHE A 352 8.32 21.46 3.79
CA PHE A 352 7.93 22.44 4.82
C PHE A 352 8.94 23.60 4.77
N GLY A 353 8.65 24.62 3.98
CA GLY A 353 9.61 25.68 3.64
C GLY A 353 10.89 25.10 3.02
N LYS A 354 12.02 25.14 3.73
CA LYS A 354 13.30 24.57 3.26
C LYS A 354 13.52 23.12 3.73
N LEU A 355 12.73 22.62 4.68
CA LEU A 355 12.76 21.22 5.12
C LEU A 355 12.11 20.34 4.08
N ASN A 356 12.65 19.13 3.88
CA ASN A 356 12.14 18.14 2.94
C ASN A 356 12.04 16.82 3.69
N LEU A 357 10.84 16.51 4.18
CA LEU A 357 10.56 15.37 5.03
C LEU A 357 10.24 14.14 4.17
N PRO A 358 11.08 13.10 4.14
CA PRO A 358 10.84 11.92 3.29
C PRO A 358 9.74 11.06 3.88
N ILE A 359 8.74 10.69 3.09
CA ILE A 359 7.57 9.91 3.51
C ILE A 359 7.58 8.53 2.83
N ARG A 360 7.13 7.49 3.54
CA ARG A 360 6.91 6.15 2.98
C ARG A 360 5.55 6.08 2.27
N GLN A 361 5.58 6.22 0.95
CA GLN A 361 4.50 5.92 0.03
C GLN A 361 4.77 4.54 -0.63
N THR A 362 3.79 3.65 -0.70
CA THR A 362 3.99 2.30 -1.30
C THR A 362 3.80 2.34 -2.82
N ALA A 363 2.83 3.11 -3.30
CA ALA A 363 2.63 3.44 -4.72
C ALA A 363 1.72 4.67 -4.88
N ALA A 364 1.43 5.06 -6.12
CA ALA A 364 0.26 5.88 -6.48
C ALA A 364 -0.42 5.35 -7.74
N VAL A 365 -1.70 5.69 -7.88
CA VAL A 365 -2.47 5.56 -9.13
C VAL A 365 -2.07 6.69 -10.07
N TYR A 366 -1.75 6.35 -11.30
CA TYR A 366 -1.49 7.31 -12.38
C TYR A 366 -2.33 6.95 -13.60
N ARG A 367 -2.74 7.96 -14.38
CA ARG A 367 -3.34 7.77 -15.70
C ARG A 367 -2.25 7.47 -16.72
N LEU A 368 -2.51 6.52 -17.62
CA LEU A 368 -1.61 6.20 -18.72
C LEU A 368 -1.79 7.25 -19.85
N PRO A 369 -0.71 7.82 -20.42
CA PRO A 369 -0.83 8.79 -21.50
C PRO A 369 -1.58 8.23 -22.71
N ARG A 370 -2.53 9.00 -23.25
CA ARG A 370 -3.28 8.64 -24.48
C ARG A 370 -2.34 8.45 -25.69
N ASP A 371 -1.22 9.17 -25.71
CA ASP A 371 -0.16 8.96 -26.70
C ASP A 371 0.67 7.70 -26.42
N ARG A 372 0.64 6.78 -27.39
CA ARG A 372 1.42 5.53 -27.38
C ARG A 372 2.94 5.75 -27.36
N ALA A 373 3.46 6.86 -27.86
CA ALA A 373 4.90 7.16 -27.82
C ALA A 373 5.35 7.53 -26.39
N ARG A 374 4.67 8.48 -25.73
CA ARG A 374 4.87 8.82 -24.31
C ARG A 374 4.66 7.61 -23.39
N ALA A 375 3.61 6.82 -23.60
CA ALA A 375 3.37 5.59 -22.83
C ALA A 375 4.53 4.58 -22.95
N ARG A 376 5.06 4.35 -24.16
CA ARG A 376 6.25 3.47 -24.39
C ARG A 376 7.52 3.99 -23.73
N GLN A 377 7.65 5.30 -23.48
CA GLN A 377 8.77 5.87 -22.72
C GLN A 377 8.63 5.65 -21.19
N GLY A 378 7.47 5.16 -20.72
CA GLY A 378 7.14 5.02 -19.30
C GLY A 378 6.75 6.34 -18.63
N ARG A 379 6.22 7.30 -19.39
CA ARG A 379 5.57 8.50 -18.83
C ARG A 379 4.22 8.14 -18.20
N LEU A 380 3.85 8.90 -17.18
CA LEU A 380 2.62 8.74 -16.38
C LEU A 380 2.02 10.11 -16.08
N GLU A 381 0.70 10.22 -16.04
CA GLU A 381 -0.02 11.46 -15.72
C GLU A 381 -0.66 11.37 -14.32
N GLY A 382 -0.57 12.43 -13.51
CA GLY A 382 -1.11 12.48 -12.14
C GLY A 382 -0.12 13.05 -11.12
N PRO A 383 -0.02 12.52 -9.88
CA PRO A 383 -0.73 11.37 -9.33
C PRO A 383 -2.23 11.63 -9.06
N MET A 384 -3.01 10.55 -9.11
CA MET A 384 -4.46 10.59 -8.83
C MET A 384 -4.80 10.24 -7.37
N MET A 385 -4.09 9.26 -6.80
CA MET A 385 -4.38 8.68 -5.49
C MET A 385 -3.13 8.00 -4.91
N ALA A 386 -2.85 8.15 -3.62
CA ALA A 386 -1.78 7.39 -2.95
C ALA A 386 -2.21 5.95 -2.62
N MET A 387 -1.22 5.06 -2.49
CA MET A 387 -1.38 3.77 -1.83
C MET A 387 -0.30 3.64 -0.75
N GLN A 388 -0.69 3.44 0.50
CA GLN A 388 0.22 3.30 1.64
C GLN A 388 -0.13 2.06 2.47
N VAL A 389 0.75 1.06 2.42
CA VAL A 389 0.56 -0.24 3.07
C VAL A 389 1.55 -0.40 4.20
N ARG A 390 1.07 -0.44 5.44
CA ARG A 390 1.89 -0.43 6.66
C ARG A 390 2.01 -1.85 7.25
N ALA A 391 2.82 -2.01 8.30
CA ALA A 391 3.26 -3.32 8.80
C ALA A 391 2.98 -3.53 10.30
N ASP A 392 2.66 -2.43 10.96
CA ASP A 392 2.30 -2.32 12.37
C ASP A 392 0.99 -3.10 12.61
N THR A 393 0.96 -3.95 13.63
CA THR A 393 -0.06 -5.00 13.82
C THR A 393 -0.65 -5.06 15.24
N ASP A 394 -0.24 -4.14 16.11
CA ASP A 394 -0.57 -4.10 17.54
C ASP A 394 -0.95 -2.69 17.98
N PHE A 395 -2.19 -2.25 17.71
CA PHE A 395 -2.68 -0.91 18.06
C PHE A 395 -3.39 -0.84 19.42
N ALA A 396 -3.67 -1.98 20.04
CA ALA A 396 -4.09 -2.06 21.44
C ALA A 396 -3.01 -2.73 22.31
N ASP A 397 -3.11 -2.57 23.63
CA ASP A 397 -2.35 -3.34 24.62
C ASP A 397 -3.07 -4.64 25.04
N GLU A 398 -2.48 -5.37 26.00
CA GLU A 398 -3.01 -6.66 26.49
C GLU A 398 -4.35 -6.51 27.24
N SER A 399 -4.65 -5.30 27.73
CA SER A 399 -5.95 -4.91 28.30
C SER A 399 -6.93 -4.32 27.28
N GLY A 400 -6.57 -4.30 25.99
CA GLY A 400 -7.41 -3.78 24.91
C GLY A 400 -7.45 -2.25 24.77
N GLN A 401 -6.66 -1.50 25.54
CA GLN A 401 -6.62 -0.04 25.45
C GLN A 401 -5.77 0.42 24.26
N SER A 402 -6.17 1.50 23.59
CA SER A 402 -5.49 1.96 22.37
C SER A 402 -4.11 2.55 22.69
N CYS A 403 -3.09 2.12 21.94
CA CYS A 403 -1.73 2.62 22.03
C CYS A 403 -1.61 3.97 21.30
N GLU A 404 -2.06 5.04 21.97
CA GLU A 404 -2.16 6.42 21.47
C GLU A 404 -0.92 6.88 20.68
N ALA A 405 0.29 6.61 21.17
CA ALA A 405 1.53 6.94 20.47
C ALA A 405 1.74 6.19 19.12
N LYS A 406 1.25 4.94 18.98
CA LYS A 406 1.23 4.24 17.69
C LYS A 406 0.16 4.81 16.76
N SER A 407 -1.04 5.09 17.27
CA SER A 407 -2.13 5.68 16.49
C SER A 407 -1.78 7.07 15.95
N ARG A 408 -1.12 7.89 16.77
CA ARG A 408 -0.61 9.22 16.42
C ARG A 408 0.51 9.17 15.36
N LEU A 409 1.40 8.18 15.46
CA LEU A 409 2.42 7.91 14.43
C LEU A 409 1.80 7.41 13.11
N ASP A 410 0.73 6.61 13.20
CA ASP A 410 0.01 6.09 12.03
C ASP A 410 -0.69 7.21 11.25
N LEU A 411 -1.43 8.07 11.96
CA LEU A 411 -2.03 9.29 11.43
C LEU A 411 -0.99 10.17 10.73
N MET A 412 0.16 10.42 11.38
CA MET A 412 1.25 11.23 10.79
C MET A 412 1.81 10.63 9.49
N ARG A 413 1.82 9.30 9.34
CA ARG A 413 2.25 8.64 8.09
C ARG A 413 1.20 8.80 6.98
N GLU A 414 -0.09 8.73 7.31
CA GLU A 414 -1.19 8.94 6.35
C GLU A 414 -1.25 10.41 5.91
N LEU A 415 -1.25 11.36 6.85
CA LEU A 415 -1.20 12.80 6.60
C LEU A 415 0.00 13.17 5.73
N GLY A 416 1.20 12.66 6.06
CA GLY A 416 2.40 12.88 5.26
C GLY A 416 2.27 12.37 3.81
N GLY A 417 1.55 11.27 3.58
CA GLY A 417 1.32 10.76 2.23
C GLY A 417 0.28 11.57 1.46
N LEU A 418 -0.81 12.00 2.12
CA LEU A 418 -1.83 12.85 1.51
C LEU A 418 -1.27 14.25 1.16
N LEU A 419 -0.53 14.88 2.09
CA LEU A 419 0.16 16.14 1.83
C LEU A 419 1.24 16.03 0.73
N GLN A 420 1.91 14.87 0.61
CA GLN A 420 2.84 14.62 -0.49
C GLN A 420 2.12 14.59 -1.84
N ILE A 421 1.00 13.87 -1.96
CA ILE A 421 0.19 13.84 -3.19
C ILE A 421 -0.37 15.23 -3.52
N ALA A 422 -0.87 15.98 -2.53
CA ALA A 422 -1.32 17.36 -2.72
C ALA A 422 -0.19 18.24 -3.30
N GLN A 423 1.02 18.16 -2.74
CA GLN A 423 2.21 18.85 -3.25
C GLN A 423 2.74 18.33 -4.60
N GLU A 424 2.32 17.15 -5.06
CA GLU A 424 2.63 16.67 -6.43
C GLU A 424 1.58 17.14 -7.44
N ARG A 425 0.29 17.09 -7.08
CA ARG A 425 -0.83 17.59 -7.91
C ARG A 425 -0.74 19.10 -8.13
N HIS A 426 -0.38 19.85 -7.09
CA HIS A 426 -0.14 21.30 -7.12
C HIS A 426 1.09 21.74 -7.95
N ARG A 427 1.74 20.82 -8.66
CA ARG A 427 2.80 21.13 -9.66
C ARG A 427 2.26 21.31 -11.07
N GLU A 428 0.98 21.04 -11.31
CA GLU A 428 0.34 21.25 -12.61
C GLU A 428 0.57 22.67 -13.13
N GLY A 429 0.99 22.79 -14.38
CA GLY A 429 1.35 24.07 -15.03
C GLY A 429 2.61 24.77 -14.48
N ARG A 430 3.17 24.33 -13.34
CA ARG A 430 4.34 24.95 -12.71
C ARG A 430 5.66 24.36 -13.24
N GLN A 431 6.77 25.07 -13.02
CA GLN A 431 8.13 24.61 -13.36
C GLN A 431 8.96 24.38 -12.10
N GLU A 432 9.87 23.41 -12.13
CA GLU A 432 10.75 23.14 -10.99
C GLU A 432 11.88 24.18 -10.88
N LEU A 433 11.82 24.99 -9.82
CA LEU A 433 12.95 25.79 -9.35
C LEU A 433 13.94 24.90 -8.60
N LYS A 434 15.13 24.69 -9.19
CA LYS A 434 16.16 23.82 -8.58
C LYS A 434 16.76 24.50 -7.35
N PRO A 435 17.18 23.75 -6.31
CA PRO A 435 17.80 24.35 -5.12
C PRO A 435 19.04 25.20 -5.47
N GLY A 436 18.98 26.51 -5.24
CA GLY A 436 20.05 27.46 -5.57
C GLY A 436 20.01 28.01 -7.00
N GLU A 437 18.99 27.72 -7.80
CA GLU A 437 18.75 28.39 -9.09
C GLU A 437 18.50 29.89 -8.89
N GLY A 438 19.05 30.72 -9.78
CA GLY A 438 19.00 32.19 -9.63
C GLY A 438 19.84 32.77 -8.48
N LYS A 439 20.72 32.01 -7.82
CA LYS A 439 21.53 32.49 -6.69
C LYS A 439 22.99 32.69 -7.09
N TRP A 440 23.62 33.75 -6.57
CA TRP A 440 24.99 34.14 -6.96
C TRP A 440 25.99 32.99 -6.82
N TRP A 441 25.88 32.18 -5.75
CA TRP A 441 26.79 31.08 -5.48
C TRP A 441 26.68 29.88 -6.45
N THR A 442 25.70 29.86 -7.37
CA THR A 442 25.58 28.87 -8.46
C THR A 442 25.83 29.44 -9.86
N ILE A 443 25.92 30.77 -9.98
CA ILE A 443 26.06 31.50 -11.25
C ILE A 443 27.47 32.10 -11.37
N THR A 444 28.00 32.65 -10.28
CA THR A 444 29.32 33.28 -10.22
C THR A 444 30.40 32.22 -9.99
N PRO A 445 31.49 32.18 -10.78
CA PRO A 445 32.66 31.35 -10.50
C PRO A 445 33.25 31.66 -9.11
N ARG A 446 33.78 30.62 -8.44
CA ARG A 446 34.48 30.80 -7.16
C ARG A 446 35.84 31.47 -7.34
N TRP A 447 36.38 32.04 -6.27
CA TRP A 447 37.76 32.57 -6.23
C TRP A 447 38.75 31.51 -6.74
N GLY A 448 39.70 31.93 -7.59
CA GLY A 448 40.61 31.04 -8.33
C GLY A 448 39.97 30.20 -9.45
N GLY A 449 38.66 30.28 -9.68
CA GLY A 449 37.91 29.44 -10.62
C GLY A 449 37.22 30.15 -11.78
N GLY A 450 37.29 31.49 -11.85
CA GLY A 450 36.97 32.27 -13.06
C GLY A 450 38.15 32.34 -14.05
N PRO A 451 37.97 32.97 -15.23
CA PRO A 451 39.03 33.12 -16.22
C PRO A 451 40.28 33.79 -15.65
N GLY A 452 41.45 33.16 -15.82
CA GLY A 452 42.73 33.64 -15.27
C GLY A 452 42.90 33.40 -13.76
N GLY A 453 42.06 32.57 -13.14
CA GLY A 453 42.16 32.22 -11.73
C GLY A 453 43.32 31.26 -11.41
N GLU A 454 43.76 31.25 -10.15
CA GLU A 454 44.83 30.39 -9.60
C GLU A 454 44.67 28.89 -9.93
N VAL A 455 43.42 28.38 -9.99
CA VAL A 455 43.11 26.98 -10.31
C VAL A 455 42.93 26.75 -11.83
N GLU A 456 43.18 27.77 -12.66
CA GLU A 456 43.26 27.69 -14.13
C GLU A 456 44.70 27.84 -14.64
N ASN A 457 45.68 28.11 -13.76
CA ASN A 457 47.10 28.00 -14.05
C ASN A 457 47.54 26.53 -14.17
N ASP A 458 47.04 25.84 -15.22
CA ASP A 458 47.44 24.49 -15.63
C ASP A 458 48.95 24.38 -15.95
N ALA A 459 49.69 25.49 -15.96
CA ALA A 459 51.15 25.54 -16.14
C ALA A 459 51.90 24.65 -15.14
N GLU A 460 51.59 24.73 -13.84
CA GLU A 460 52.27 23.92 -12.80
C GLU A 460 51.80 22.46 -12.75
N ASN A 461 50.65 22.14 -13.37
CA ASN A 461 50.17 20.76 -13.51
C ASN A 461 50.34 20.21 -14.94
N SER A 462 51.09 20.90 -15.78
CA SER A 462 51.30 20.53 -17.19
C SER A 462 51.98 19.16 -17.31
N ASP A 463 53.04 18.92 -16.53
CA ASP A 463 53.71 17.61 -16.42
C ASP A 463 52.76 16.50 -15.93
N VAL A 464 51.91 16.78 -14.94
CA VAL A 464 50.96 15.79 -14.40
C VAL A 464 49.89 15.43 -15.44
N MET A 465 49.39 16.42 -16.19
CA MET A 465 48.48 16.19 -17.31
C MET A 465 49.16 15.52 -18.50
N GLN A 466 50.45 15.79 -18.75
CA GLN A 466 51.22 15.19 -19.82
C GLN A 466 51.56 13.72 -19.52
N ALA A 467 52.06 13.41 -18.32
CA ALA A 467 52.25 12.05 -17.84
C ALA A 467 50.93 11.25 -17.86
N ALA A 468 49.80 11.87 -17.50
CA ALA A 468 48.48 11.24 -17.59
C ALA A 468 48.03 10.98 -19.05
N LYS A 469 48.31 11.89 -20.00
CA LYS A 469 48.09 11.66 -21.45
C LYS A 469 48.96 10.52 -21.96
N ASP A 470 50.24 10.48 -21.58
CA ASP A 470 51.23 9.54 -22.09
C ASP A 470 50.96 8.12 -21.55
N LEU A 471 50.57 8.00 -20.28
CA LEU A 471 50.04 6.75 -19.70
C LEU A 471 48.75 6.30 -20.41
N LEU A 472 47.82 7.21 -20.72
CA LEU A 472 46.61 6.91 -21.49
C LEU A 472 46.89 6.54 -22.95
N ARG A 473 47.95 7.08 -23.56
CA ARG A 473 48.42 6.72 -24.90
C ARG A 473 48.98 5.29 -24.91
N GLY A 474 49.90 4.97 -23.99
CA GLY A 474 50.41 3.59 -23.84
C GLY A 474 49.31 2.56 -23.55
N ILE A 475 48.28 2.92 -22.77
CA ILE A 475 47.12 2.05 -22.51
C ILE A 475 46.22 1.87 -23.74
N LYS A 476 46.15 2.87 -24.65
CA LYS A 476 45.49 2.73 -25.95
C LYS A 476 46.30 1.84 -26.89
N GLU A 477 47.60 2.08 -27.01
CA GLU A 477 48.51 1.37 -27.91
C GLU A 477 48.62 -0.12 -27.54
N ALA A 478 48.70 -0.44 -26.24
CA ALA A 478 48.61 -1.80 -25.72
C ALA A 478 47.23 -2.48 -25.90
N LYS A 479 46.24 -1.78 -26.46
CA LYS A 479 44.89 -2.29 -26.75
C LYS A 479 44.44 -1.94 -28.17
N GLY A 480 45.23 -2.36 -29.15
CA GLY A 480 44.90 -2.25 -30.57
C GLY A 480 43.48 -2.73 -30.91
N LYS A 481 42.56 -1.78 -31.09
CA LYS A 481 41.25 -2.00 -31.71
C LYS A 481 40.77 -0.70 -32.36
N LYS A 482 40.13 -0.86 -33.52
CA LYS A 482 39.74 0.23 -34.43
C LYS A 482 38.99 1.37 -33.72
N GLU A 483 39.26 2.59 -34.19
CA GLU A 483 38.37 3.71 -33.93
C GLU A 483 36.99 3.43 -34.53
N ASN A 484 35.95 3.73 -33.75
CA ASN A 484 34.59 3.82 -34.22
C ASN A 484 34.02 5.09 -33.58
N ASP A 485 33.87 6.13 -34.38
CA ASP A 485 33.49 7.45 -33.89
C ASP A 485 32.01 7.51 -33.48
N GLY A 486 31.61 8.56 -32.77
CA GLY A 486 30.24 8.82 -32.31
C GLY A 486 30.04 8.69 -30.80
N SER A 487 30.95 8.05 -30.06
CA SER A 487 30.90 8.00 -28.59
C SER A 487 31.84 9.02 -27.94
N ARG A 488 31.40 10.29 -27.88
CA ARG A 488 32.01 11.31 -27.00
C ARG A 488 31.84 10.91 -25.53
N SER A 489 32.75 10.07 -25.06
CA SER A 489 32.90 9.73 -23.64
C SER A 489 32.98 11.02 -22.82
N ARG A 490 31.95 11.31 -22.01
CA ARG A 490 31.93 12.47 -21.12
C ARG A 490 33.13 12.34 -20.16
N ARG A 491 34.21 13.06 -20.44
CA ARG A 491 35.37 13.20 -19.54
C ARG A 491 34.83 13.54 -18.16
N LYS A 492 35.02 12.62 -17.19
CA LYS A 492 34.56 12.83 -15.82
C LYS A 492 35.35 14.00 -15.25
N LYS A 493 34.68 15.11 -14.97
CA LYS A 493 35.30 16.30 -14.37
C LYS A 493 36.00 15.90 -13.07
N THR A 494 37.22 16.37 -12.87
CA THR A 494 37.98 16.10 -11.63
C THR A 494 37.28 16.74 -10.42
N PRO A 495 37.59 16.33 -9.18
CA PRO A 495 37.04 16.99 -8.00
C PRO A 495 37.31 18.51 -7.99
N ALA A 496 38.46 18.97 -8.48
CA ALA A 496 38.76 20.40 -8.64
C ALA A 496 37.85 21.09 -9.67
N MET A 497 37.60 20.47 -10.84
CA MET A 497 36.64 20.99 -11.82
C MET A 497 35.19 21.00 -11.30
N LEU A 498 34.83 20.05 -10.43
CA LEU A 498 33.53 20.04 -9.73
C LEU A 498 33.44 21.07 -8.60
N TRP A 499 34.58 21.48 -8.04
CA TRP A 499 34.69 22.56 -7.05
C TRP A 499 34.61 23.95 -7.70
N LYS A 500 35.20 24.13 -8.90
CA LYS A 500 34.99 25.34 -9.73
C LYS A 500 33.50 25.57 -10.02
N GLU A 501 32.77 24.51 -10.35
CA GLU A 501 31.36 24.55 -10.79
C GLU A 501 30.38 24.13 -9.67
N LEU A 502 30.15 24.99 -8.67
CA LEU A 502 29.05 24.76 -7.71
C LEU A 502 27.70 24.93 -8.42
N LYS A 503 27.01 23.83 -8.71
CA LYS A 503 25.75 23.85 -9.46
C LYS A 503 24.53 23.97 -8.56
N CYS A 504 23.42 24.40 -9.17
CA CYS A 504 22.08 24.16 -8.62
C CYS A 504 21.92 22.68 -8.24
N GLY A 505 21.14 22.41 -7.20
CA GLY A 505 20.79 21.06 -6.78
C GLY A 505 20.14 20.26 -7.91
N SER A 506 20.19 18.93 -7.80
CA SER A 506 19.48 18.05 -8.72
C SER A 506 17.98 18.34 -8.70
N ALA A 507 17.35 18.23 -9.86
CA ALA A 507 15.90 18.07 -9.98
C ALA A 507 15.39 16.99 -9.01
N ARG A 508 14.28 17.29 -8.34
CA ARG A 508 13.57 16.41 -7.40
C ARG A 508 12.29 15.88 -8.02
N TRP A 509 11.69 16.66 -8.92
CA TRP A 509 10.52 16.26 -9.72
C TRP A 509 10.91 15.14 -10.70
N ASP A 510 10.01 14.18 -10.92
CA ASP A 510 10.27 13.08 -11.85
C ASP A 510 10.03 13.53 -13.30
N GLN A 511 11.08 13.50 -14.13
CA GLN A 511 11.03 13.81 -15.56
C GLN A 511 10.15 12.85 -16.40
N LYS A 512 9.63 11.78 -15.78
CA LYS A 512 8.64 10.86 -16.37
C LYS A 512 7.25 10.96 -15.72
N ILE A 513 6.99 11.93 -14.84
CA ILE A 513 5.64 12.28 -14.41
C ILE A 513 5.26 13.59 -15.09
N ASP A 514 4.13 13.55 -15.79
CA ASP A 514 3.41 14.72 -16.27
C ASP A 514 2.43 15.11 -15.15
N TYR A 515 2.87 16.05 -14.29
CA TYR A 515 2.18 16.40 -13.05
C TYR A 515 0.84 17.09 -13.34
N ALA A 516 -0.25 16.52 -12.82
CA ALA A 516 -1.62 16.98 -13.06
C ALA A 516 -2.56 16.66 -11.89
N ALA A 517 -3.39 17.62 -11.48
CA ALA A 517 -4.44 17.48 -10.47
C ALA A 517 -5.71 16.86 -11.06
N ILE A 518 -5.57 15.70 -11.72
CA ILE A 518 -6.67 14.98 -12.38
C ILE A 518 -7.83 14.80 -11.41
N GLY A 519 -9.04 15.20 -11.81
CA GLY A 519 -10.26 15.12 -10.99
C GLY A 519 -10.49 16.31 -10.04
N LYS A 520 -9.57 17.28 -9.97
CA LYS A 520 -9.84 18.57 -9.34
C LYS A 520 -10.89 19.34 -10.16
N ASP A 521 -11.78 20.07 -9.50
CA ASP A 521 -12.62 21.09 -10.13
C ASP A 521 -11.75 22.34 -10.48
N PRO A 522 -11.67 22.77 -11.75
CA PRO A 522 -10.93 23.97 -12.16
C PRO A 522 -11.44 25.26 -11.51
N MET A 523 -12.72 25.33 -11.13
CA MET A 523 -13.33 26.52 -10.53
C MET A 523 -13.10 26.60 -9.02
N SER A 524 -12.75 25.48 -8.37
CA SER A 524 -12.54 25.42 -6.93
C SER A 524 -11.06 25.67 -6.56
N PRO A 525 -10.77 26.47 -5.52
CA PRO A 525 -9.42 26.54 -4.97
C PRO A 525 -9.02 25.24 -4.25
N TYR A 526 -10.00 24.45 -3.79
CA TYR A 526 -9.79 23.17 -3.09
C TYR A 526 -9.50 22.01 -4.04
N ASP A 527 -8.59 21.14 -3.64
CA ASP A 527 -8.32 19.84 -4.26
C ASP A 527 -8.77 18.70 -3.34
N GLU A 528 -9.22 17.59 -3.95
CA GLU A 528 -9.72 16.41 -3.26
C GLU A 528 -8.74 15.26 -3.43
N VAL A 529 -7.91 15.05 -2.41
CA VAL A 529 -6.73 14.18 -2.48
C VAL A 529 -7.01 12.85 -1.80
N PHE A 530 -6.97 11.75 -2.56
CA PHE A 530 -7.34 10.42 -2.09
C PHE A 530 -6.14 9.52 -1.74
N MET A 531 -6.33 8.61 -0.78
CA MET A 531 -5.38 7.54 -0.45
C MET A 531 -6.09 6.21 -0.15
N VAL A 532 -5.55 5.10 -0.66
CA VAL A 532 -5.79 3.77 -0.11
C VAL A 532 -4.78 3.50 1.00
N SER A 533 -5.28 3.43 2.22
CA SER A 533 -4.54 3.06 3.42
C SER A 533 -4.69 1.56 3.70
N SER A 534 -3.69 0.89 4.24
CA SER A 534 -3.76 -0.54 4.56
C SER A 534 -2.95 -0.94 5.80
N LEU A 535 -3.59 -1.75 6.64
CA LEU A 535 -3.08 -2.38 7.86
C LEU A 535 -3.59 -3.83 7.92
N ASN A 536 -2.89 -4.72 8.64
CA ASN A 536 -3.29 -6.12 8.83
C ASN A 536 -3.56 -6.84 7.49
N HIS A 537 -4.83 -7.11 7.20
CA HIS A 537 -5.37 -7.59 5.91
C HIS A 537 -6.56 -6.73 5.42
N HIS A 538 -6.68 -5.51 5.94
CA HIS A 538 -7.75 -4.55 5.66
C HIS A 538 -7.25 -3.36 4.82
N ILE A 539 -8.20 -2.61 4.23
CA ILE A 539 -7.95 -1.31 3.59
C ILE A 539 -8.98 -0.25 4.03
N ALA A 540 -8.57 1.03 4.01
CA ALA A 540 -9.47 2.17 4.19
C ALA A 540 -9.22 3.20 3.09
N ILE A 541 -10.29 3.89 2.67
CA ILE A 541 -10.24 4.98 1.69
C ILE A 541 -10.26 6.30 2.47
N LEU A 542 -9.22 7.12 2.29
CA LEU A 542 -9.10 8.44 2.90
C LEU A 542 -9.25 9.51 1.82
N LYS A 543 -9.85 10.64 2.18
CA LYS A 543 -9.92 11.86 1.37
C LYS A 543 -9.46 13.05 2.21
N LEU A 544 -8.53 13.83 1.68
CA LEU A 544 -8.11 15.12 2.23
C LEU A 544 -8.58 16.23 1.30
N THR A 545 -9.55 17.02 1.76
CA THR A 545 -9.97 18.26 1.10
C THR A 545 -9.00 19.38 1.50
N VAL A 546 -8.30 20.00 0.55
CA VAL A 546 -7.19 20.94 0.85
C VAL A 546 -7.15 22.14 -0.10
N HIS A 547 -7.05 23.35 0.45
CA HIS A 547 -6.98 24.60 -0.32
C HIS A 547 -5.59 24.80 -0.95
N SER A 548 -5.52 25.28 -2.19
CA SER A 548 -4.27 25.60 -2.91
C SER A 548 -3.30 26.46 -2.09
N THR A 549 -3.78 27.57 -1.52
CA THR A 549 -3.01 28.48 -0.65
C THR A 549 -2.40 27.80 0.57
N TYR A 550 -3.06 26.78 1.16
CA TYR A 550 -2.46 26.01 2.26
C TYR A 550 -1.27 25.17 1.77
N VAL A 551 -1.37 24.55 0.59
CA VAL A 551 -0.25 23.81 -0.03
C VAL A 551 0.92 24.76 -0.35
N ASP A 552 0.64 25.98 -0.80
CA ASP A 552 1.66 27.02 -1.00
C ASP A 552 2.27 27.53 0.32
N CYS A 553 1.49 27.67 1.39
CA CYS A 553 1.99 28.00 2.73
C CYS A 553 2.95 26.93 3.27
N LEU A 554 2.57 25.65 3.15
CA LEU A 554 3.47 24.54 3.52
C LEU A 554 4.77 24.57 2.70
N THR A 555 4.66 24.73 1.39
CA THR A 555 5.81 24.63 0.47
C THR A 555 6.77 25.81 0.62
N SER A 556 6.26 27.03 0.86
CA SER A 556 7.05 28.26 1.03
C SER A 556 7.54 28.49 2.46
N GLY A 557 6.73 28.13 3.47
CA GLY A 557 6.92 28.52 4.86
C GLY A 557 6.49 29.97 5.17
N VAL A 558 5.63 30.57 4.33
CA VAL A 558 5.19 31.97 4.43
C VAL A 558 3.66 32.03 4.24
N LEU A 559 2.98 32.96 4.93
CA LEU A 559 1.56 33.27 4.70
C LEU A 559 1.39 34.03 3.36
N PRO A 560 0.19 33.99 2.73
CA PRO A 560 -0.09 34.82 1.57
C PRO A 560 -0.21 36.29 1.97
N ASP A 561 0.19 37.21 1.08
CA ASP A 561 0.01 38.66 1.28
C ASP A 561 -1.48 39.03 1.35
N THR A 562 -2.32 38.30 0.61
CA THR A 562 -3.79 38.35 0.68
C THR A 562 -4.34 37.02 1.19
N VAL A 563 -4.88 37.03 2.41
CA VAL A 563 -5.52 35.85 3.01
C VAL A 563 -6.84 35.56 2.28
N PRO A 564 -7.14 34.30 1.90
CA PRO A 564 -8.44 33.92 1.32
C PRO A 564 -9.63 34.30 2.22
N THR A 565 -10.74 34.71 1.60
CA THR A 565 -11.98 35.11 2.29
C THR A 565 -12.63 33.97 3.05
N ASP A 566 -12.50 32.75 2.55
CA ASP A 566 -12.98 31.52 3.21
C ASP A 566 -12.04 31.14 4.35
N ALA A 567 -12.49 31.24 5.60
CA ALA A 567 -11.70 30.97 6.79
C ALA A 567 -11.18 29.53 6.88
N ASP A 568 -11.84 28.56 6.24
CA ASP A 568 -11.42 27.16 6.23
C ASP A 568 -10.30 26.88 5.22
N TRP A 569 -9.78 27.89 4.50
CA TRP A 569 -8.61 27.75 3.62
C TRP A 569 -7.40 27.14 4.36
N CYS A 570 -7.25 27.45 5.65
CA CYS A 570 -6.15 27.03 6.50
C CYS A 570 -6.41 25.72 7.25
N ARG A 571 -7.53 25.03 6.95
CA ARG A 571 -8.05 23.87 7.70
C ARG A 571 -8.38 22.71 6.76
N PRO A 572 -7.37 21.94 6.31
CA PRO A 572 -7.61 20.77 5.48
C PRO A 572 -8.49 19.77 6.24
N LYS A 573 -9.46 19.16 5.57
CA LYS A 573 -10.44 18.25 6.20
C LYS A 573 -10.16 16.81 5.79
N LEU A 574 -9.89 15.94 6.77
CA LEU A 574 -9.63 14.52 6.56
C LEU A 574 -10.87 13.68 6.84
N GLN A 575 -11.44 13.10 5.79
CA GLN A 575 -12.48 12.06 5.87
C GLN A 575 -11.87 10.66 5.64
N ARG A 576 -12.52 9.64 6.21
CA ARG A 576 -12.05 8.24 6.24
C ARG A 576 -13.24 7.28 6.16
N SER A 577 -13.18 6.29 5.29
CA SER A 577 -14.08 5.13 5.33
C SER A 577 -13.76 4.18 6.50
N GLN A 578 -14.70 3.32 6.88
CA GLN A 578 -14.35 2.14 7.70
C GLN A 578 -13.18 1.34 7.11
N TRP A 579 -12.51 0.56 7.96
CA TRP A 579 -11.54 -0.45 7.53
C TRP A 579 -12.30 -1.64 6.95
N PHE A 580 -12.17 -1.88 5.65
CA PHE A 580 -12.73 -3.03 4.95
C PHE A 580 -11.80 -4.23 5.04
N ASP A 581 -12.28 -5.33 5.57
CA ASP A 581 -11.65 -6.64 5.46
C ASP A 581 -11.64 -7.12 4.00
N LEU A 582 -10.48 -7.59 3.51
CA LEU A 582 -10.32 -8.19 2.18
C LEU A 582 -10.55 -9.71 2.17
N LEU A 583 -10.57 -10.37 3.33
CA LEU A 583 -10.94 -11.77 3.52
C LEU A 583 -12.46 -11.94 3.60
N ASP A 584 -13.19 -10.99 4.20
CA ASP A 584 -14.66 -10.94 4.10
C ASP A 584 -15.13 -10.70 2.66
N LEU A 585 -16.34 -11.18 2.33
CA LEU A 585 -16.93 -11.12 1.00
C LEU A 585 -17.69 -9.82 0.74
N GLN A 586 -18.38 -9.25 1.73
CA GLN A 586 -19.15 -8.02 1.53
C GLN A 586 -18.24 -6.80 1.60
N GLN A 587 -17.35 -6.74 2.59
CA GLN A 587 -16.43 -5.62 2.77
C GLN A 587 -15.47 -5.44 1.58
N ARG A 588 -14.95 -6.52 0.97
CA ARG A 588 -14.16 -6.41 -0.27
C ARG A 588 -14.98 -5.94 -1.48
N VAL A 589 -16.28 -6.21 -1.51
CA VAL A 589 -17.21 -5.73 -2.54
C VAL A 589 -17.53 -4.25 -2.34
N ASP A 590 -17.75 -3.81 -1.11
CA ASP A 590 -17.94 -2.38 -0.79
C ASP A 590 -16.66 -1.56 -1.00
N ALA A 591 -15.49 -2.14 -0.71
CA ALA A 591 -14.20 -1.54 -1.04
C ALA A 591 -13.99 -1.41 -2.56
N LEU A 592 -14.38 -2.41 -3.37
CA LEU A 592 -14.41 -2.30 -4.84
C LEU A 592 -15.36 -1.16 -5.24
N ARG A 593 -16.60 -1.15 -4.74
CA ARG A 593 -17.62 -0.13 -5.04
C ARG A 593 -17.06 1.27 -4.77
N GLY A 594 -16.45 1.47 -3.59
CA GLY A 594 -15.85 2.73 -3.18
C GLY A 594 -14.70 3.20 -4.04
N LEU A 595 -13.69 2.35 -4.26
CA LEU A 595 -12.57 2.68 -5.14
C LEU A 595 -13.04 2.96 -6.58
N TRP A 596 -14.06 2.25 -7.06
CA TRP A 596 -14.67 2.50 -8.36
C TRP A 596 -15.38 3.86 -8.41
N GLY A 597 -16.09 4.25 -7.36
CA GLY A 597 -16.70 5.57 -7.23
C GLY A 597 -15.68 6.70 -7.19
N VAL A 598 -14.57 6.53 -6.44
CA VAL A 598 -13.48 7.52 -6.42
C VAL A 598 -12.86 7.66 -7.81
N MET A 599 -12.65 6.55 -8.53
CA MET A 599 -12.14 6.60 -9.91
C MET A 599 -13.15 7.22 -10.88
N ALA A 600 -14.45 6.99 -10.70
CA ALA A 600 -15.51 7.63 -11.48
C ALA A 600 -15.58 9.16 -11.22
N TYR A 601 -15.45 9.58 -9.96
CA TYR A 601 -15.35 10.99 -9.57
C TYR A 601 -14.09 11.65 -10.17
N LEU A 602 -12.92 11.04 -10.02
CA LEU A 602 -11.65 11.59 -10.52
C LEU A 602 -11.53 11.58 -12.05
N MET A 603 -12.30 10.74 -12.75
CA MET A 603 -12.33 10.62 -14.21
C MET A 603 -13.65 11.12 -14.82
N ARG A 604 -14.42 11.94 -14.09
CA ARG A 604 -15.51 12.74 -14.64
C ARG A 604 -14.95 13.78 -15.62
N GLU A 605 -15.75 14.19 -16.59
CA GLU A 605 -15.43 15.39 -17.36
C GLU A 605 -15.71 16.61 -16.46
N PRO A 606 -14.83 17.63 -16.42
CA PRO A 606 -15.11 18.84 -15.68
C PRO A 606 -16.34 19.50 -16.29
N GLY A 607 -17.34 19.81 -15.47
CA GLY A 607 -18.57 20.45 -15.95
C GLY A 607 -18.24 21.74 -16.67
N VAL A 608 -18.70 21.86 -17.92
CA VAL A 608 -18.58 23.12 -18.67
C VAL A 608 -19.47 24.15 -17.97
N GLY A 609 -18.87 24.96 -17.10
CA GLY A 609 -19.52 26.14 -16.57
C GLY A 609 -19.98 26.98 -17.76
N VAL A 610 -21.27 27.30 -17.81
CA VAL A 610 -21.84 28.06 -18.92
C VAL A 610 -21.21 29.44 -18.92
N VAL A 611 -20.28 29.65 -19.85
CA VAL A 611 -19.83 31.00 -20.22
C VAL A 611 -21.02 31.65 -20.89
N VAL A 612 -21.80 32.39 -20.11
CA VAL A 612 -22.78 33.33 -20.65
C VAL A 612 -21.96 34.46 -21.24
N ASP A 613 -21.76 34.43 -22.56
CA ASP A 613 -21.08 35.48 -23.31
C ASP A 613 -21.86 36.79 -23.15
N ALA A 614 -21.44 37.61 -22.19
CA ALA A 614 -22.01 38.91 -21.87
C ALA A 614 -21.55 39.97 -22.90
N SER A 615 -21.82 39.70 -24.18
CA SER A 615 -21.33 40.47 -25.32
C SER A 615 -22.37 40.68 -26.44
N ASP A 616 -23.67 40.72 -26.10
CA ASP A 616 -24.58 41.57 -26.86
C ASP A 616 -25.61 42.31 -25.98
N THR A 617 -25.34 43.60 -25.79
CA THR A 617 -26.32 44.62 -25.42
C THR A 617 -25.84 45.93 -26.06
N THR A 618 -25.74 45.90 -27.38
CA THR A 618 -25.45 47.10 -28.17
C THR A 618 -26.61 48.08 -28.10
N MET A 619 -26.33 49.35 -27.78
CA MET A 619 -27.37 50.35 -27.52
C MET A 619 -28.02 50.84 -28.81
N GLY A 620 -29.23 50.38 -29.10
CA GLY A 620 -30.12 50.94 -30.12
C GLY A 620 -30.72 52.28 -29.66
N GLY A 621 -29.92 53.34 -29.67
CA GLY A 621 -30.38 54.72 -29.49
C GLY A 621 -31.08 55.25 -30.75
N ALA A 622 -32.09 56.10 -30.57
CA ALA A 622 -32.93 56.59 -31.66
C ALA A 622 -32.26 57.63 -32.57
N GLU A 623 -32.53 57.52 -33.87
CA GLU A 623 -33.14 58.58 -34.70
C GLU A 623 -34.06 57.93 -35.77
#